data_AF-A0A521C2T2-F1
#
_entry.id   AF-A0A521C2T2-F1
#
_cell.length_a   1.000
_cell.length_b   1.000
_cell.length_c   1.000
_cell.angle_alpha   90.00
_cell.angle_beta   90.00
_cell.angle_gamma   90.00
#
_symmetry.space_group_name_H-M   'P 1'
#
loop_
_entity.id
_entity.type
_entity.pdbx_description
1 polymer ?
#
loop_
_entity_poly.entity_id
_entity_poly.type
_entity_poly.pdbx_seq_one_letter_code
_entity_poly.pdbx_strand_id
1 'polypeptide(L)'
;MKRQDISMIRQILPEEMPFYYYTDRQSPWLLCQSMEAEMSVSDLKQSGLSRLLARPLLKPMIARCGGVLRRHDVLAVAHADRAVRLEGLSPAAFHGLEAVYQSEWLDFCLSFERWSGEQTTRKAHNLVVQLGFPTEHAELLWKFEQRAAVGAFQSCWHPVRTHGRPTLAWCRLDIDLTSGYCLIEEIQSDWLRFVGHARRRLQCRAPRSRELRLTREYEQAMQQKYAKIWAEVMMLAVLVLLRDEFAIREVWMHQPEPGAQLKGITWGRLPPRSIYTRLPRSFGFEPTSEMPGFLGSKQRSAARRAVPNGQPVFWRLAF
;
A
#
# COMPACT_ATOMS: atom_id res chain seq x y z
N MET A 1 -8.50 -14.61 -10.11
CA MET A 1 -8.39 -15.89 -9.37
C MET A 1 -9.72 -16.64 -9.33
N LYS A 2 -9.71 -17.98 -9.16
CA LYS A 2 -10.95 -18.77 -9.01
C LYS A 2 -11.56 -18.51 -7.62
N ARG A 3 -12.86 -18.75 -7.48
CA ARG A 3 -13.56 -18.57 -6.20
C ARG A 3 -12.95 -19.42 -5.07
N GLN A 4 -12.60 -20.66 -5.38
CA GLN A 4 -12.01 -21.62 -4.45
C GLN A 4 -10.67 -21.13 -3.90
N ASP A 5 -9.81 -20.56 -4.76
CA ASP A 5 -8.51 -20.01 -4.37
C ASP A 5 -8.67 -18.92 -3.29
N ILE A 6 -9.66 -18.03 -3.44
CA ILE A 6 -9.91 -16.98 -2.43
C ILE A 6 -10.50 -17.57 -1.16
N SER A 7 -11.44 -18.52 -1.26
CA SER A 7 -11.98 -19.18 -0.07
C SER A 7 -10.86 -19.82 0.75
N MET A 8 -9.89 -20.47 0.11
CA MET A 8 -8.72 -21.03 0.77
C MET A 8 -7.85 -19.95 1.41
N ILE A 9 -7.54 -18.86 0.68
CA ILE A 9 -6.78 -17.73 1.25
C ILE A 9 -7.50 -17.11 2.45
N ARG A 10 -8.83 -16.97 2.38
CA ARG A 10 -9.62 -16.41 3.49
C ARG A 10 -9.69 -17.32 4.71
N GLN A 11 -9.51 -18.63 4.54
CA GLN A 11 -9.46 -19.57 5.67
C GLN A 11 -8.16 -19.49 6.47
N ILE A 12 -7.04 -19.12 5.82
CA ILE A 12 -5.73 -19.01 6.48
C ILE A 12 -5.47 -17.61 7.04
N LEU A 13 -6.14 -16.59 6.50
CA LEU A 13 -6.03 -15.23 7.00
C LEU A 13 -6.91 -15.03 8.25
N PRO A 14 -6.44 -14.27 9.25
CA PRO A 14 -7.29 -13.86 10.35
C PRO A 14 -8.43 -12.96 9.84
N GLU A 15 -9.41 -12.72 10.71
CA GLU A 15 -10.47 -11.74 10.44
C GLU A 15 -9.90 -10.32 10.35
N GLU A 16 -9.08 -9.97 11.34
CA GLU A 16 -8.33 -8.73 11.42
C GLU A 16 -6.84 -9.01 11.69
N MET A 17 -5.97 -8.16 11.14
CA MET A 17 -4.53 -8.24 11.33
C MET A 17 -3.99 -6.85 11.69
N PRO A 18 -3.37 -6.67 12.88
CA PRO A 18 -2.74 -5.40 13.23
C PRO A 18 -1.65 -5.01 12.23
N PHE A 19 -1.58 -3.73 11.89
CA PHE A 19 -0.53 -3.18 11.03
C PHE A 19 -0.04 -1.85 11.56
N TYR A 20 1.05 -1.90 12.31
CA TYR A 20 1.65 -0.71 12.89
C TYR A 20 2.54 0.01 11.87
N TYR A 21 2.43 1.32 11.80
CA TYR A 21 3.24 2.14 10.91
C TYR A 21 3.91 3.26 11.68
N TYR A 22 5.21 3.40 11.47
CA TYR A 22 6.00 4.56 11.83
C TYR A 22 6.58 5.17 10.56
N THR A 23 6.92 6.45 10.63
CA THR A 23 7.38 7.20 9.46
C THR A 23 8.58 6.51 8.80
N ASP A 24 8.52 6.36 7.47
CA ASP A 24 9.59 5.77 6.66
C ASP A 24 9.85 4.27 6.89
N ARG A 25 8.93 3.54 7.56
CA ARG A 25 9.01 2.08 7.79
C ARG A 25 9.29 1.26 6.52
N GLN A 26 8.77 1.71 5.37
CA GLN A 26 8.95 1.02 4.10
C GLN A 26 10.42 0.91 3.67
N SER A 27 11.27 1.84 4.11
CA SER A 27 12.64 1.97 3.62
C SER A 27 13.57 0.88 4.16
N PRO A 28 13.67 0.64 5.48
CA PRO A 28 14.39 -0.52 5.99
C PRO A 28 13.75 -1.83 5.53
N TRP A 29 12.41 -1.90 5.42
CA TRP A 29 11.75 -3.12 4.92
C TRP A 29 12.12 -3.44 3.48
N LEU A 30 12.07 -2.48 2.56
CA LEU A 30 12.50 -2.70 1.17
C LEU A 30 13.98 -3.05 1.08
N LEU A 31 14.81 -2.34 1.84
CA LEU A 31 16.25 -2.57 1.85
C LEU A 31 16.57 -4.00 2.30
N CYS A 32 15.93 -4.51 3.36
CA CYS A 32 16.21 -5.85 3.87
C CYS A 32 15.75 -6.98 2.93
N GLN A 33 14.80 -6.75 2.02
CA GLN A 33 14.41 -7.74 1.02
C GLN A 33 15.50 -7.94 -0.02
N SER A 34 16.18 -6.86 -0.43
CA SER A 34 17.19 -6.90 -1.50
C SER A 34 18.63 -7.02 -1.00
N MET A 35 18.85 -7.07 0.31
CA MET A 35 20.17 -7.21 0.91
C MET A 35 20.57 -8.68 1.11
N GLU A 36 21.84 -8.97 0.87
CA GLU A 36 22.51 -10.15 1.43
C GLU A 36 22.75 -9.98 2.94
N ALA A 37 23.33 -10.98 3.62
CA ALA A 37 23.49 -10.96 5.07
C ALA A 37 24.26 -9.72 5.59
N GLU A 38 25.34 -9.34 4.91
CA GLU A 38 26.10 -8.12 5.15
C GLU A 38 26.52 -7.52 3.81
N MET A 39 26.46 -6.19 3.70
CA MET A 39 26.89 -5.49 2.48
C MET A 39 27.63 -4.21 2.85
N SER A 40 28.65 -3.86 2.07
CA SER A 40 29.31 -2.56 2.25
C SER A 40 28.37 -1.43 1.80
N VAL A 41 28.48 -0.27 2.44
CA VAL A 41 27.74 0.93 2.04
C VAL A 41 28.12 1.36 0.62
N SER A 42 29.35 1.08 0.18
CA SER A 42 29.79 1.35 -1.18
C SER A 42 29.01 0.50 -2.19
N ASP A 43 28.89 -0.82 -1.93
CA ASP A 43 28.17 -1.74 -2.83
C ASP A 43 26.68 -1.41 -2.88
N LEU A 44 26.08 -1.08 -1.73
CA LEU A 44 24.69 -0.63 -1.66
C LEU A 44 24.44 0.68 -2.42
N LYS A 45 25.44 1.57 -2.51
CA LYS A 45 25.36 2.81 -3.31
C LYS A 45 25.53 2.55 -4.80
N GLN A 46 26.33 1.56 -5.17
CA GLN A 46 26.54 1.15 -6.56
C GLN A 46 25.37 0.30 -7.09
N SER A 47 24.56 -0.28 -6.19
CA SER A 47 23.33 -0.99 -6.54
C SER A 47 22.15 -0.03 -6.79
N GLY A 48 21.02 -0.61 -7.22
CA GLY A 48 19.75 0.11 -7.37
C GLY A 48 19.14 0.63 -6.04
N LEU A 49 19.76 0.32 -4.89
CA LEU A 49 19.23 0.60 -3.56
C LEU A 49 19.67 1.96 -2.99
N SER A 50 20.57 2.66 -3.67
CA SER A 50 21.15 3.94 -3.23
C SER A 50 20.11 4.99 -2.79
N ARG A 51 18.92 4.99 -3.40
CA ARG A 51 17.83 5.91 -3.07
C ARG A 51 17.23 5.66 -1.69
N LEU A 52 17.23 4.41 -1.22
CA LEU A 52 16.74 4.05 0.13
C LEU A 52 17.72 4.52 1.20
N LEU A 53 19.02 4.47 0.90
CA LEU A 53 20.09 4.86 1.83
C LEU A 53 20.03 6.33 2.27
N ALA A 54 19.46 7.19 1.44
CA ALA A 54 19.32 8.61 1.75
C ALA A 54 18.07 8.94 2.58
N ARG A 55 17.21 7.96 2.85
CA ARG A 55 15.92 8.20 3.51
C ARG A 55 16.05 8.41 5.02
N PRO A 56 15.10 9.13 5.65
CA PRO A 56 15.24 9.64 7.02
C PRO A 56 15.59 8.57 8.06
N LEU A 57 15.04 7.36 7.94
CA LEU A 57 15.28 6.32 8.93
C LEU A 57 16.61 5.60 8.74
N LEU A 58 17.02 5.40 7.49
CA LEU A 58 18.25 4.67 7.15
C LEU A 58 19.49 5.56 7.20
N LYS A 59 19.38 6.84 6.84
CA LYS A 59 20.53 7.76 6.74
C LYS A 59 21.33 7.86 8.06
N PRO A 60 20.70 8.01 9.25
CA PRO A 60 21.43 8.04 10.52
C PRO A 60 22.09 6.71 10.88
N MET A 61 21.47 5.59 10.53
CA MET A 61 22.03 4.25 10.73
C MET A 61 23.28 4.05 9.86
N ILE A 62 23.20 4.43 8.59
CA ILE A 62 24.31 4.30 7.63
C ILE A 62 25.52 5.12 8.07
N ALA A 63 25.30 6.32 8.62
CA ALA A 63 26.38 7.14 9.16
C ALA A 63 27.13 6.48 10.34
N ARG A 64 26.53 5.49 11.00
CA ARG A 64 27.04 4.84 12.22
C ARG A 64 27.44 3.38 12.03
N CYS A 65 27.16 2.78 10.87
CA CYS A 65 27.42 1.37 10.62
C CYS A 65 28.90 1.02 10.35
N GLY A 66 29.81 1.99 10.39
CA GLY A 66 31.24 1.73 10.16
C GLY A 66 31.58 1.29 8.74
N GLY A 67 30.70 1.56 7.76
CA GLY A 67 30.90 1.23 6.34
C GLY A 67 30.32 -0.11 5.90
N VAL A 68 29.83 -0.94 6.82
CA VAL A 68 29.16 -2.21 6.52
C VAL A 68 27.80 -2.24 7.21
N LEU A 69 26.75 -2.51 6.45
CA LEU A 69 25.39 -2.62 6.97
C LEU A 69 25.00 -4.10 7.04
N ARG A 70 24.58 -4.54 8.22
CA ARG A 70 24.08 -5.91 8.43
C ARG A 70 22.60 -5.96 8.15
N ARG A 71 22.15 -6.97 7.41
CA ARG A 71 20.71 -7.20 7.17
C ARG A 71 19.95 -7.41 8.48
N HIS A 72 20.57 -8.04 9.47
CA HIS A 72 19.96 -8.22 10.80
C HIS A 72 19.63 -6.88 11.47
N ASP A 73 20.53 -5.90 11.40
CA ASP A 73 20.31 -4.55 11.95
C ASP A 73 19.16 -3.84 11.25
N VAL A 74 19.08 -3.96 9.92
CA VAL A 74 18.01 -3.36 9.12
C VAL A 74 16.66 -4.05 9.38
N LEU A 75 16.66 -5.38 9.51
CA LEU A 75 15.47 -6.17 9.84
C LEU A 75 14.88 -5.76 11.19
N ALA A 76 15.73 -5.52 12.18
CA ALA A 76 15.29 -5.03 13.48
C ALA A 76 14.50 -3.72 13.37
N VAL A 77 15.01 -2.79 12.56
CA VAL A 77 14.36 -1.50 12.32
C VAL A 77 13.16 -1.59 11.39
N ALA A 78 13.07 -2.58 10.50
CA ALA A 78 11.92 -2.82 9.62
C ALA A 78 10.72 -3.45 10.34
N HIS A 79 11.01 -4.26 11.36
CA HIS A 79 10.04 -5.06 12.11
C HIS A 79 10.02 -4.68 13.60
N ALA A 80 10.23 -3.41 13.92
CA ALA A 80 10.17 -2.91 15.30
C ALA A 80 8.79 -3.10 15.96
N ASP A 81 7.76 -3.37 15.16
CA ASP A 81 6.39 -3.74 15.58
C ASP A 81 6.26 -5.21 16.02
N ARG A 82 7.29 -6.03 15.84
CA ARG A 82 7.33 -7.44 16.21
C ARG A 82 8.39 -7.68 17.27
N ALA A 83 8.36 -8.85 17.91
CA ALA A 83 9.45 -9.25 18.80
C ALA A 83 10.72 -9.48 17.99
N VAL A 84 11.67 -8.55 18.06
CA VAL A 84 12.99 -8.66 17.43
C VAL A 84 14.01 -9.14 18.46
N ARG A 85 14.88 -10.07 18.07
CA ARG A 85 16.05 -10.45 18.87
C ARG A 85 17.03 -9.28 18.93
N LEU A 86 17.29 -8.78 20.13
CA LEU A 86 18.21 -7.65 20.33
C LEU A 86 19.66 -8.10 20.42
N GLU A 87 19.91 -9.40 20.58
CA GLU A 87 21.25 -9.95 20.70
C GLU A 87 22.06 -9.74 19.41
N GLY A 88 23.25 -9.15 19.55
CA GLY A 88 24.18 -8.95 18.42
C GLY A 88 23.83 -7.79 17.49
N LEU A 89 22.83 -6.98 17.82
CA LEU A 89 22.56 -5.73 17.11
C LEU A 89 23.72 -4.74 17.26
N SER A 90 24.05 -4.05 16.16
CA SER A 90 25.08 -3.02 16.19
C SER A 90 24.61 -1.73 16.88
N PRO A 91 25.53 -0.85 17.33
CA PRO A 91 25.16 0.48 17.82
C PRO A 91 24.34 1.31 16.82
N ALA A 92 24.55 1.10 15.51
CA ALA A 92 23.76 1.75 14.47
C ALA A 92 22.29 1.26 14.48
N ALA A 93 22.07 -0.03 14.73
CA ALA A 93 20.74 -0.61 14.87
C ALA A 93 20.00 -0.05 16.08
N PHE A 94 20.66 0.03 17.24
CA PHE A 94 20.06 0.62 18.45
C PHE A 94 19.66 2.08 18.22
N HIS A 95 20.48 2.88 17.56
CA HIS A 95 20.12 4.25 17.20
C HIS A 95 18.93 4.29 16.22
N GLY A 96 18.86 3.35 15.27
CA GLY A 96 17.71 3.21 14.37
C GLY A 96 16.42 2.91 15.13
N LEU A 97 16.48 1.94 16.05
CA LEU A 97 15.35 1.57 16.91
C LEU A 97 14.92 2.72 17.82
N GLU A 98 15.86 3.46 18.41
CA GLU A 98 15.55 4.64 19.21
C GLU A 98 14.77 5.68 18.40
N ALA A 99 15.22 5.99 17.18
CA ALA A 99 14.51 6.91 16.29
C ALA A 99 13.10 6.40 15.93
N VAL A 100 12.94 5.09 15.72
CA VAL A 100 11.62 4.47 15.50
C VAL A 100 10.72 4.63 16.72
N TYR A 101 11.18 4.29 17.92
CA TYR A 101 10.36 4.35 19.14
C TYR A 101 10.07 5.78 19.63
N GLN A 102 10.87 6.76 19.21
CA GLN A 102 10.60 8.19 19.44
C GLN A 102 9.64 8.81 18.40
N SER A 103 9.37 8.11 17.29
CA SER A 103 8.48 8.59 16.25
C SER A 103 6.99 8.37 16.59
N GLU A 104 6.10 8.98 15.80
CA GLU A 104 4.66 8.69 15.90
C GLU A 104 4.35 7.30 15.33
N TRP A 105 3.59 6.52 16.08
CA TRP A 105 3.10 5.20 15.69
C TRP A 105 1.61 5.24 15.39
N LEU A 106 1.24 4.74 14.22
CA LEU A 106 -0.15 4.59 13.78
C LEU A 106 -0.51 3.11 13.75
N ASP A 107 -1.49 2.73 14.57
CA ASP A 107 -1.94 1.35 14.75
C ASP A 107 -3.02 0.97 13.73
N PHE A 108 -2.71 0.97 12.43
CA PHE A 108 -3.71 0.55 11.45
C PHE A 108 -4.13 -0.92 11.66
N CYS A 109 -5.25 -1.30 11.07
CA CYS A 109 -5.73 -2.67 11.07
C CYS A 109 -5.99 -3.10 9.62
N LEU A 110 -5.67 -4.33 9.26
CA LEU A 110 -6.02 -4.95 7.98
C LEU A 110 -7.20 -5.90 8.18
N SER A 111 -8.05 -5.97 7.16
CA SER A 111 -9.14 -6.92 7.07
C SER A 111 -9.26 -7.36 5.62
N PHE A 112 -9.95 -8.46 5.39
CA PHE A 112 -9.93 -9.09 4.08
C PHE A 112 -11.33 -9.47 3.61
N GLU A 113 -11.58 -9.23 2.33
CA GLU A 113 -12.88 -9.47 1.69
C GLU A 113 -12.66 -10.10 0.30
N ARG A 114 -13.69 -10.72 -0.26
CA ARG A 114 -13.70 -11.25 -1.62
C ARG A 114 -14.51 -10.35 -2.55
N TRP A 115 -13.82 -9.69 -3.47
CA TRP A 115 -14.48 -9.00 -4.56
C TRP A 115 -14.88 -9.95 -5.70
N SER A 116 -16.02 -9.70 -6.34
CA SER A 116 -16.40 -10.29 -7.63
C SER A 116 -16.83 -9.19 -8.60
N GLY A 117 -16.24 -9.14 -9.79
CA GLY A 117 -16.65 -8.17 -10.80
C GLY A 117 -15.79 -8.18 -12.05
N GLU A 118 -16.19 -7.38 -13.03
CA GLU A 118 -15.58 -7.37 -14.36
C GLU A 118 -14.45 -6.35 -14.55
N GLN A 119 -14.28 -5.40 -13.62
CA GLN A 119 -13.24 -4.35 -13.69
C GLN A 119 -11.88 -4.86 -13.17
N THR A 120 -11.44 -6.04 -13.62
CA THR A 120 -10.11 -6.63 -13.36
C THR A 120 -9.61 -7.40 -14.58
N THR A 121 -8.30 -7.62 -14.62
CA THR A 121 -7.61 -8.19 -15.79
C THR A 121 -7.96 -9.66 -15.99
N ARG A 122 -7.97 -10.43 -14.90
CA ARG A 122 -8.56 -11.77 -14.85
C ARG A 122 -9.95 -11.67 -14.25
N LYS A 123 -10.94 -11.43 -15.12
CA LYS A 123 -12.37 -11.41 -14.76
C LYS A 123 -12.74 -12.65 -13.94
N ALA A 124 -13.01 -12.45 -12.65
CA ALA A 124 -13.61 -13.42 -11.73
C ALA A 124 -13.65 -12.77 -10.33
N HIS A 125 -12.73 -13.20 -9.47
CA HIS A 125 -12.64 -12.74 -8.10
C HIS A 125 -11.23 -12.22 -7.79
N ASN A 126 -11.14 -11.41 -6.72
CA ASN A 126 -9.91 -10.88 -6.16
C ASN A 126 -9.95 -10.91 -4.63
N LEU A 127 -8.80 -11.07 -4.00
CA LEU A 127 -8.66 -10.75 -2.58
C LEU A 127 -8.65 -9.24 -2.44
N VAL A 128 -9.48 -8.71 -1.56
CA VAL A 128 -9.43 -7.32 -1.13
C VAL A 128 -8.70 -7.27 0.20
N VAL A 129 -7.66 -6.44 0.28
CA VAL A 129 -7.06 -6.02 1.54
C VAL A 129 -7.59 -4.63 1.86
N GLN A 130 -8.22 -4.46 3.02
CA GLN A 130 -8.76 -3.17 3.47
C GLN A 130 -7.90 -2.67 4.63
N LEU A 131 -7.39 -1.45 4.50
CA LEU A 131 -6.68 -0.72 5.55
C LEU A 131 -7.70 0.11 6.33
N GLY A 132 -7.98 -0.30 7.57
CA GLY A 132 -8.80 0.44 8.52
C GLY A 132 -7.99 1.56 9.17
N PHE A 133 -8.67 2.63 9.56
CA PHE A 133 -8.05 3.74 10.29
C PHE A 133 -7.34 3.29 11.59
N PRO A 134 -6.33 4.05 12.06
CA PRO A 134 -5.77 3.85 13.40
C PRO A 134 -6.79 4.20 14.50
N THR A 135 -6.57 3.73 15.72
CA THR A 135 -7.50 3.95 16.85
C THR A 135 -7.75 5.42 17.10
N GLU A 136 -6.70 6.25 17.04
CA GLU A 136 -6.79 7.70 17.24
C GLU A 136 -7.76 8.39 16.27
N HIS A 137 -8.04 7.80 15.11
CA HIS A 137 -9.03 8.34 14.19
C HIS A 137 -10.45 8.26 14.74
N ALA A 138 -10.75 7.30 15.62
CA ALA A 138 -12.06 7.18 16.24
C ALA A 138 -12.46 8.46 16.99
N GLU A 139 -11.51 9.13 17.63
CA GLU A 139 -11.76 10.42 18.28
C GLU A 139 -12.08 11.53 17.29
N LEU A 140 -11.34 11.58 16.16
CA LEU A 140 -11.58 12.55 15.10
C LEU A 140 -12.95 12.34 14.47
N LEU A 141 -13.29 11.08 14.19
CA LEU A 141 -14.55 10.68 13.62
C LEU A 141 -15.70 10.97 14.59
N TRP A 142 -15.61 10.56 15.85
CA TRP A 142 -16.63 10.78 16.89
C TRP A 142 -16.99 12.27 17.02
N LYS A 143 -15.99 13.16 17.05
CA LYS A 143 -16.20 14.63 17.08
C LYS A 143 -16.98 15.13 15.86
N PHE A 144 -16.81 14.47 14.71
CA PHE A 144 -17.51 14.78 13.46
C PHE A 144 -18.91 14.13 13.41
N GLU A 145 -19.09 12.86 13.78
CA GLU A 145 -20.37 12.12 13.66
C GLU A 145 -21.47 12.70 14.55
N GLN A 146 -21.11 13.21 15.73
CA GLN A 146 -22.06 13.92 16.60
C GLN A 146 -22.69 15.14 15.91
N ARG A 147 -22.15 15.56 14.76
CA ARG A 147 -22.45 16.84 14.12
C ARG A 147 -22.70 16.72 12.60
N ALA A 148 -22.55 15.54 12.01
CA ALA A 148 -22.74 15.26 10.57
C ALA A 148 -22.86 13.75 10.26
N ALA A 149 -23.45 13.38 9.12
CA ALA A 149 -23.66 11.98 8.74
C ALA A 149 -22.44 11.37 8.00
N VAL A 150 -21.90 10.26 8.51
CA VAL A 150 -20.65 9.62 8.04
C VAL A 150 -20.82 8.68 6.86
N GLY A 151 -22.02 8.14 6.64
CA GLY A 151 -22.30 7.27 5.48
C GLY A 151 -21.99 7.90 4.12
N ALA A 152 -21.80 9.23 4.07
CA ALA A 152 -21.41 9.96 2.87
C ALA A 152 -19.97 9.72 2.39
N PHE A 153 -19.09 9.10 3.19
CA PHE A 153 -17.67 8.88 2.85
C PHE A 153 -17.34 7.47 2.36
N GLN A 154 -18.36 6.65 2.13
CA GLN A 154 -18.25 5.29 1.65
C GLN A 154 -19.10 5.08 0.39
N SER A 155 -18.79 4.06 -0.40
CA SER A 155 -19.58 3.65 -1.56
C SER A 155 -20.04 2.21 -1.36
N CYS A 156 -21.34 1.96 -1.56
CA CYS A 156 -21.91 0.61 -1.54
C CYS A 156 -21.38 -0.29 -2.67
N TRP A 157 -20.72 0.29 -3.68
CA TRP A 157 -20.09 -0.43 -4.79
C TRP A 157 -18.60 -0.66 -4.57
N HIS A 158 -18.01 -0.21 -3.47
CA HIS A 158 -16.58 -0.40 -3.19
C HIS A 158 -16.38 -1.22 -1.92
N PRO A 159 -15.20 -1.84 -1.75
CA PRO A 159 -14.93 -2.67 -0.58
C PRO A 159 -14.79 -1.83 0.69
N VAL A 160 -15.87 -1.70 1.44
CA VAL A 160 -15.92 -0.98 2.72
C VAL A 160 -16.19 -1.96 3.87
N ARG A 161 -15.53 -1.76 5.00
CA ARG A 161 -15.79 -2.54 6.21
C ARG A 161 -17.17 -2.20 6.76
N THR A 162 -17.91 -3.23 7.17
CA THR A 162 -19.20 -3.09 7.86
C THR A 162 -19.07 -3.13 9.38
N HIS A 163 -17.94 -3.59 9.90
CA HIS A 163 -17.65 -3.71 11.33
C HIS A 163 -16.23 -3.19 11.63
N GLY A 164 -15.97 -2.88 12.90
CA GLY A 164 -14.68 -2.38 13.35
C GLY A 164 -14.37 -0.97 12.85
N ARG A 165 -13.08 -0.69 12.63
CA ARG A 165 -12.62 0.65 12.22
C ARG A 165 -12.93 0.89 10.74
N PRO A 166 -13.43 2.08 10.35
CA PRO A 166 -13.76 2.35 8.95
C PRO A 166 -12.58 2.21 8.00
N THR A 167 -12.85 1.89 6.74
CA THR A 167 -11.83 1.74 5.69
C THR A 167 -11.24 3.09 5.28
N LEU A 168 -9.95 3.30 5.52
CA LEU A 168 -9.18 4.41 4.96
C LEU A 168 -8.86 4.15 3.49
N ALA A 169 -8.35 2.96 3.19
CA ALA A 169 -7.90 2.56 1.86
C ALA A 169 -8.12 1.07 1.63
N TRP A 170 -8.08 0.64 0.38
CA TRP A 170 -8.16 -0.77 0.02
C TRP A 170 -7.31 -1.07 -1.21
N CYS A 171 -6.95 -2.35 -1.35
CA CYS A 171 -6.22 -2.90 -2.47
C CYS A 171 -6.86 -4.18 -2.98
N ARG A 172 -6.98 -4.32 -4.31
CA ARG A 172 -7.44 -5.55 -4.98
C ARG A 172 -6.25 -6.33 -5.53
N LEU A 173 -6.18 -7.60 -5.16
CA LEU A 173 -5.07 -8.51 -5.49
C LEU A 173 -5.58 -9.70 -6.32
N ASP A 174 -4.86 -10.04 -7.39
CA ASP A 174 -4.96 -11.35 -8.05
C ASP A 174 -3.69 -12.15 -7.75
N ILE A 175 -3.84 -13.15 -6.88
CA ILE A 175 -2.74 -13.93 -6.33
C ILE A 175 -2.70 -15.32 -6.99
N ASP A 176 -1.52 -15.75 -7.38
CA ASP A 176 -1.20 -17.13 -7.73
C ASP A 176 -0.17 -17.66 -6.74
N LEU A 177 -0.65 -18.34 -5.70
CA LEU A 177 0.19 -18.91 -4.65
C LEU A 177 1.14 -19.99 -5.19
N THR A 178 0.72 -20.75 -6.21
CA THR A 178 1.52 -21.83 -6.78
C THR A 178 2.74 -21.28 -7.50
N SER A 179 2.56 -20.24 -8.31
CA SER A 179 3.66 -19.62 -9.06
C SER A 179 4.42 -18.57 -8.24
N GLY A 180 3.91 -18.19 -7.07
CA GLY A 180 4.48 -17.13 -6.24
C GLY A 180 4.34 -15.74 -6.86
N TYR A 181 3.24 -15.48 -7.57
CA TYR A 181 2.98 -14.22 -8.27
C TYR A 181 1.76 -13.50 -7.72
N CYS A 182 1.79 -12.17 -7.72
CA CYS A 182 0.63 -11.35 -7.43
C CYS A 182 0.53 -10.18 -8.42
N LEU A 183 -0.68 -9.87 -8.88
CA LEU A 183 -0.99 -8.61 -9.55
C LEU A 183 -1.83 -7.72 -8.63
N ILE A 184 -1.29 -6.56 -8.30
CA ILE A 184 -2.02 -5.43 -7.71
C ILE A 184 -2.92 -4.86 -8.82
N GLU A 185 -4.19 -5.21 -8.75
CA GLU A 185 -5.20 -4.71 -9.68
C GLU A 185 -5.54 -3.25 -9.37
N GLU A 186 -5.68 -2.87 -8.10
CA GLU A 186 -6.04 -1.50 -7.75
C GLU A 186 -5.62 -1.14 -6.32
N ILE A 187 -5.28 0.13 -6.11
CA ILE A 187 -5.10 0.76 -4.79
C ILE A 187 -5.91 2.05 -4.79
N GLN A 188 -6.73 2.26 -3.76
CA GLN A 188 -7.60 3.43 -3.67
C GLN A 188 -7.92 3.82 -2.22
N SER A 189 -8.21 5.11 -2.01
CA SER A 189 -8.84 5.64 -0.80
C SER A 189 -10.13 6.38 -1.19
N ASP A 190 -11.27 5.76 -0.91
CA ASP A 190 -12.57 6.41 -1.12
C ASP A 190 -12.84 7.50 -0.12
N TRP A 191 -12.46 7.26 1.13
CA TRP A 191 -12.75 8.15 2.24
C TRP A 191 -12.20 9.56 1.99
N LEU A 192 -10.90 9.67 1.68
CA LEU A 192 -10.26 10.96 1.39
C LEU A 192 -10.87 11.66 0.16
N ARG A 193 -11.25 10.88 -0.86
CA ARG A 193 -11.88 11.40 -2.07
C ARG A 193 -13.28 11.92 -1.81
N PHE A 194 -14.08 11.18 -1.04
CA PHE A 194 -15.48 11.47 -0.77
C PHE A 194 -15.68 12.57 0.26
N VAL A 195 -14.80 12.69 1.26
CA VAL A 195 -14.76 13.88 2.13
C VAL A 195 -14.58 15.15 1.28
N GLY A 196 -13.65 15.14 0.32
CA GLY A 196 -13.46 16.26 -0.60
C GLY A 196 -14.66 16.53 -1.52
N HIS A 197 -15.34 15.48 -2.00
CA HIS A 197 -16.59 15.63 -2.76
C HIS A 197 -17.71 16.24 -1.91
N ALA A 198 -17.89 15.76 -0.68
CA ALA A 198 -18.89 16.26 0.25
C ALA A 198 -18.66 17.74 0.53
N ARG A 199 -17.41 18.15 0.81
CA ARG A 199 -17.06 19.56 0.97
C ARG A 199 -17.43 20.37 -0.27
N ARG A 200 -17.00 19.97 -1.46
CA ARG A 200 -17.28 20.71 -2.71
C ARG A 200 -18.78 20.86 -2.94
N ARG A 201 -19.55 19.79 -2.70
CA ARG A 201 -21.01 19.80 -2.81
C ARG A 201 -21.66 20.77 -1.81
N LEU A 202 -21.25 20.74 -0.55
CA LEU A 202 -21.74 21.64 0.50
C LEU A 202 -21.35 23.10 0.21
N GLN A 203 -20.16 23.33 -0.35
CA GLN A 203 -19.73 24.66 -0.74
C GLN A 203 -20.62 25.27 -1.84
N CYS A 204 -21.10 24.46 -2.78
CA CYS A 204 -22.03 24.93 -3.81
C CYS A 204 -23.47 25.07 -3.30
N ARG A 205 -23.96 24.12 -2.51
CA ARG A 205 -25.39 24.05 -2.12
C ARG A 205 -25.72 24.80 -0.83
N ALA A 206 -24.79 24.88 0.10
CA ALA A 206 -24.99 25.44 1.43
C ALA A 206 -23.72 26.13 1.96
N PRO A 207 -23.21 27.18 1.29
CA PRO A 207 -21.90 27.80 1.55
C PRO A 207 -21.74 28.39 2.95
N ARG A 208 -22.83 28.62 3.68
CA ARG A 208 -22.84 29.17 5.06
C ARG A 208 -23.26 28.14 6.11
N SER A 209 -23.44 26.87 5.72
CA SER A 209 -23.88 25.83 6.65
C SER A 209 -22.82 25.51 7.70
N ARG A 210 -23.29 25.17 8.91
CA ARG A 210 -22.46 24.58 9.96
C ARG A 210 -21.79 23.29 9.49
N GLU A 211 -22.50 22.48 8.72
CA GLU A 211 -22.01 21.24 8.13
C GLU A 211 -20.76 21.47 7.26
N LEU A 212 -20.79 22.46 6.36
CA LEU A 212 -19.62 22.79 5.54
C LEU A 212 -18.38 23.15 6.39
N ARG A 213 -18.56 23.93 7.46
CA ARG A 213 -17.46 24.28 8.36
C ARG A 213 -16.86 23.04 9.01
N LEU A 214 -17.69 22.14 9.53
CA LEU A 214 -17.26 20.89 10.14
C LEU A 214 -16.58 19.95 9.13
N THR A 215 -17.12 19.85 7.91
CA THR A 215 -16.50 19.05 6.84
C THR A 215 -15.15 19.61 6.43
N ARG A 216 -14.96 20.94 6.42
CA ARG A 216 -13.66 21.57 6.16
C ARG A 216 -12.63 21.26 7.24
N GLU A 217 -13.01 21.40 8.51
CA GLU A 217 -12.15 21.07 9.65
C GLU A 217 -11.73 19.59 9.62
N TYR A 218 -12.69 18.70 9.36
CA TYR A 218 -12.44 17.27 9.23
C TYR A 218 -11.55 16.93 8.02
N GLU A 219 -11.84 17.47 6.84
CA GLU A 219 -10.99 17.29 5.65
C GLU A 219 -9.56 17.77 5.94
N GLN A 220 -9.39 18.93 6.56
CA GLN A 220 -8.08 19.47 6.89
C GLN A 220 -7.30 18.55 7.84
N ALA A 221 -7.94 18.05 8.90
CA ALA A 221 -7.32 17.09 9.82
C ALA A 221 -6.91 15.80 9.09
N MET A 222 -7.76 15.29 8.21
CA MET A 222 -7.49 14.12 7.37
C MET A 222 -6.33 14.33 6.41
N GLN A 223 -6.26 15.50 5.79
CA GLN A 223 -5.18 15.87 4.87
C GLN A 223 -3.84 16.00 5.61
N GLN A 224 -3.85 16.55 6.83
CA GLN A 224 -2.66 16.68 7.65
C GLN A 224 -2.13 15.31 8.10
N LYS A 225 -3.01 14.42 8.58
CA LYS A 225 -2.60 13.12 9.13
C LYS A 225 -2.33 12.05 8.08
N TYR A 226 -3.24 11.86 7.11
CA TYR A 226 -3.24 10.63 6.31
C TYR A 226 -2.94 10.85 4.83
N ALA A 227 -3.23 12.03 4.26
CA ALA A 227 -3.13 12.22 2.81
C ALA A 227 -1.72 12.00 2.24
N LYS A 228 -0.69 12.27 3.03
CA LYS A 228 0.72 12.09 2.63
C LYS A 228 1.19 10.63 2.72
N ILE A 229 0.58 9.83 3.60
CA ILE A 229 1.12 8.52 3.98
C ILE A 229 0.25 7.34 3.54
N TRP A 230 -1.07 7.53 3.37
CA TRP A 230 -2.00 6.39 3.20
C TRP A 230 -1.61 5.44 2.06
N ALA A 231 -1.12 5.98 0.94
CA ALA A 231 -0.77 5.21 -0.24
C ALA A 231 0.48 4.35 0.01
N GLU A 232 1.47 4.91 0.71
CA GLU A 232 2.69 4.20 1.10
C GLU A 232 2.37 3.16 2.18
N VAL A 233 1.55 3.50 3.17
CA VAL A 233 1.08 2.56 4.20
C VAL A 233 0.34 1.38 3.58
N MET A 234 -0.60 1.64 2.67
CA MET A 234 -1.35 0.58 1.98
C MET A 234 -0.44 -0.29 1.11
N MET A 235 0.50 0.30 0.36
CA MET A 235 1.46 -0.45 -0.44
C MET A 235 2.36 -1.32 0.44
N LEU A 236 2.92 -0.75 1.51
CA LEU A 236 3.77 -1.50 2.45
C LEU A 236 2.98 -2.64 3.10
N ALA A 237 1.76 -2.40 3.57
CA ALA A 237 0.91 -3.42 4.16
C ALA A 237 0.66 -4.59 3.19
N VAL A 238 0.38 -4.28 1.93
CA VAL A 238 0.21 -5.29 0.88
C VAL A 238 1.51 -6.05 0.63
N LEU A 239 2.64 -5.37 0.52
CA LEU A 239 3.92 -6.04 0.24
C LEU A 239 4.38 -6.92 1.41
N VAL A 240 4.23 -6.45 2.65
CA VAL A 240 4.47 -7.23 3.87
C VAL A 240 3.59 -8.47 3.87
N LEU A 241 2.27 -8.33 3.63
CA LEU A 241 1.36 -9.47 3.55
C LEU A 241 1.78 -10.47 2.45
N LEU A 242 2.05 -9.97 1.24
CA LEU A 242 2.41 -10.82 0.10
C LEU A 242 3.73 -11.56 0.34
N ARG A 243 4.74 -10.86 0.85
CA ARG A 243 6.08 -11.43 1.03
C ARG A 243 6.18 -12.28 2.29
N ASP A 244 5.77 -11.74 3.43
CA ASP A 244 6.05 -12.33 4.73
C ASP A 244 5.01 -13.40 5.10
N GLU A 245 3.76 -13.24 4.66
CA GLU A 245 2.66 -14.18 5.00
C GLU A 245 2.35 -15.16 3.85
N PHE A 246 2.50 -14.74 2.59
CA PHE A 246 2.19 -15.58 1.41
C PHE A 246 3.41 -16.06 0.60
N ALA A 247 4.62 -15.67 0.98
CA ALA A 247 5.87 -16.04 0.28
C ALA A 247 5.84 -15.74 -1.24
N ILE A 248 5.13 -14.69 -1.64
CA ILE A 248 5.11 -14.21 -3.02
C ILE A 248 6.52 -13.72 -3.39
N ARG A 249 6.94 -14.07 -4.60
CA ARG A 249 8.28 -13.80 -5.13
C ARG A 249 8.28 -12.59 -6.06
N GLU A 250 7.20 -12.43 -6.82
CA GLU A 250 7.06 -11.29 -7.72
C GLU A 250 5.69 -10.62 -7.61
N VAL A 251 5.73 -9.30 -7.51
CA VAL A 251 4.55 -8.44 -7.46
C VAL A 251 4.52 -7.59 -8.72
N TRP A 252 3.36 -7.57 -9.35
CA TRP A 252 3.08 -6.83 -10.56
C TRP A 252 2.04 -5.76 -10.28
N MET A 253 2.11 -4.62 -10.96
CA MET A 253 1.10 -3.57 -10.88
C MET A 253 0.91 -2.95 -12.26
N HIS A 254 -0.31 -2.53 -12.60
CA HIS A 254 -0.56 -1.92 -13.92
C HIS A 254 0.13 -0.56 -14.09
N GLN A 255 0.59 -0.27 -15.30
CA GLN A 255 0.83 1.11 -15.73
C GLN A 255 -0.53 1.83 -15.94
N PRO A 256 -0.59 3.17 -15.83
CA PRO A 256 -1.88 3.89 -15.77
C PRO A 256 -2.76 3.70 -17.01
N GLU A 257 -2.25 4.03 -18.19
CA GLU A 257 -3.00 3.97 -19.45
C GLU A 257 -3.24 2.53 -19.93
N PRO A 258 -2.20 1.67 -20.01
CA PRO A 258 -2.40 0.29 -20.44
C PRO A 258 -3.35 -0.47 -19.49
N GLY A 259 -3.23 -0.22 -18.19
CA GLY A 259 -4.10 -0.81 -17.17
C GLY A 259 -5.55 -0.37 -17.28
N ALA A 260 -5.79 0.92 -17.55
CA ALA A 260 -7.14 1.42 -17.78
C ALA A 260 -7.78 0.76 -19.00
N GLN A 261 -7.03 0.63 -20.11
CA GLN A 261 -7.51 -0.03 -21.32
C GLN A 261 -7.78 -1.52 -21.10
N LEU A 262 -6.87 -2.24 -20.43
CA LEU A 262 -7.04 -3.65 -20.09
C LEU A 262 -8.28 -3.93 -19.26
N LYS A 263 -8.64 -3.00 -18.38
CA LYS A 263 -9.82 -3.09 -17.51
C LYS A 263 -11.08 -2.47 -18.11
N GLY A 264 -11.02 -1.94 -19.33
CA GLY A 264 -12.14 -1.26 -19.97
C GLY A 264 -12.61 -0.01 -19.23
N ILE A 265 -11.71 0.67 -18.50
CA ILE A 265 -12.04 1.88 -17.74
C ILE A 265 -12.03 3.08 -18.69
N THR A 266 -13.16 3.76 -18.82
CA THR A 266 -13.34 4.92 -19.69
C THR A 266 -13.33 6.25 -18.92
N TRP A 267 -13.25 7.36 -19.67
CA TRP A 267 -13.14 8.73 -19.20
C TRP A 267 -14.02 9.06 -17.97
N GLY A 268 -13.43 9.77 -16.99
CA GLY A 268 -14.08 10.16 -15.73
C GLY A 268 -14.01 9.14 -14.60
N ARG A 269 -13.56 7.90 -14.88
CA ARG A 269 -13.37 6.82 -13.88
C ARG A 269 -11.92 6.40 -13.70
N LEU A 270 -10.98 7.13 -14.31
CA LEU A 270 -9.56 6.82 -14.23
C LEU A 270 -9.04 7.02 -12.81
N PRO A 271 -8.25 6.08 -12.28
CA PRO A 271 -7.67 6.24 -10.97
C PRO A 271 -6.58 7.35 -10.99
N PRO A 272 -6.23 7.94 -9.83
CA PRO A 272 -5.19 8.96 -9.76
C PRO A 272 -3.86 8.46 -10.32
N ARG A 273 -3.33 9.15 -11.35
CA ARG A 273 -2.10 8.75 -12.04
C ARG A 273 -0.90 8.58 -11.11
N SER A 274 -0.81 9.38 -10.04
CA SER A 274 0.29 9.32 -9.07
C SER A 274 0.41 7.95 -8.38
N ILE A 275 -0.71 7.29 -8.08
CA ILE A 275 -0.75 5.95 -7.49
C ILE A 275 -0.14 4.90 -8.43
N TYR A 276 -0.28 5.09 -9.73
CA TYR A 276 0.19 4.14 -10.76
C TYR A 276 1.51 4.58 -11.41
N THR A 277 2.18 5.60 -10.85
CA THR A 277 3.47 6.11 -11.38
C THR A 277 4.49 6.38 -10.29
N ARG A 278 4.17 7.25 -9.33
CA ARG A 278 5.12 7.67 -8.27
C ARG A 278 5.24 6.62 -7.19
N LEU A 279 4.10 6.08 -6.75
CA LEU A 279 4.06 5.06 -5.69
C LEU A 279 4.89 3.82 -6.04
N PRO A 280 4.65 3.10 -7.16
CA PRO A 280 5.46 1.92 -7.51
C PRO A 280 6.96 2.22 -7.57
N ARG A 281 7.36 3.35 -8.20
CA ARG A 281 8.78 3.75 -8.26
C ARG A 281 9.40 3.98 -6.87
N SER A 282 8.63 4.54 -5.94
CA SER A 282 9.11 4.78 -4.56
C SER A 282 9.33 3.48 -3.78
N PHE A 283 8.74 2.38 -4.22
CA PHE A 283 8.90 1.02 -3.70
C PHE A 283 9.86 0.15 -4.53
N GLY A 284 10.58 0.74 -5.49
CA GLY A 284 11.58 0.00 -6.29
C GLY A 284 10.99 -0.83 -7.43
N PHE A 285 9.70 -0.66 -7.77
CA PHE A 285 9.18 -1.33 -8.95
C PHE A 285 9.82 -0.77 -10.23
N GLU A 286 10.11 -1.67 -11.16
CA GLU A 286 10.67 -1.35 -12.46
C GLU A 286 9.61 -1.47 -13.56
N PRO A 287 9.60 -0.55 -14.54
CA PRO A 287 8.66 -0.64 -15.66
C PRO A 287 9.09 -1.77 -16.60
N THR A 288 8.15 -2.63 -17.02
CA THR A 288 8.44 -3.76 -17.91
C THR A 288 7.37 -3.99 -18.97
N SER A 289 7.81 -4.46 -20.14
CA SER A 289 6.96 -4.97 -21.22
C SER A 289 6.64 -6.46 -21.05
N GLU A 290 7.25 -7.13 -20.08
CA GLU A 290 6.94 -8.50 -19.70
C GLU A 290 5.53 -8.61 -19.11
N MET A 291 5.04 -9.84 -19.04
CA MET A 291 3.66 -10.15 -18.66
C MET A 291 3.67 -11.19 -17.54
N PRO A 292 2.91 -10.98 -16.45
CA PRO A 292 2.87 -11.93 -15.33
C PRO A 292 2.60 -13.35 -15.81
N GLY A 293 3.36 -14.33 -15.30
CA GLY A 293 3.33 -15.72 -15.77
C GLY A 293 1.96 -16.39 -15.71
N PHE A 294 1.11 -15.96 -14.79
CA PHE A 294 -0.23 -16.51 -14.59
C PHE A 294 -1.33 -15.90 -15.49
N LEU A 295 -1.01 -14.88 -16.30
CA LEU A 295 -1.97 -14.36 -17.27
C LEU A 295 -2.17 -15.34 -18.43
N GLY A 296 -3.43 -15.60 -18.80
CA GLY A 296 -3.78 -16.44 -19.93
C GLY A 296 -3.49 -15.77 -21.29
N SER A 297 -3.52 -16.56 -22.36
CA SER A 297 -3.23 -16.10 -23.73
C SER A 297 -4.10 -14.92 -24.16
N LYS A 298 -5.42 -14.95 -23.87
CA LYS A 298 -6.36 -13.87 -24.17
C LYS A 298 -5.96 -12.54 -23.51
N GLN A 299 -5.61 -12.58 -22.22
CA GLN A 299 -5.19 -11.39 -21.47
C GLN A 299 -3.87 -10.83 -22.02
N ARG A 300 -2.90 -11.69 -22.32
CA ARG A 300 -1.62 -11.28 -22.93
C ARG A 300 -1.84 -10.61 -24.30
N SER A 301 -2.72 -11.15 -25.13
CA SER A 301 -3.05 -10.56 -26.43
C SER A 301 -3.77 -9.22 -26.28
N ALA A 302 -4.65 -9.06 -25.28
CA ALA A 302 -5.28 -7.77 -24.98
C ALA A 302 -4.24 -6.73 -24.51
N ALA A 303 -3.32 -7.13 -23.62
CA ALA A 303 -2.25 -6.28 -23.10
C ALA A 303 -1.32 -5.77 -24.21
N ARG A 304 -0.92 -6.65 -25.13
CA ARG A 304 -0.11 -6.28 -26.30
C ARG A 304 -0.81 -5.30 -27.23
N ARG A 305 -2.13 -5.43 -27.42
CA ARG A 305 -2.92 -4.48 -28.22
C ARG A 305 -3.13 -3.15 -27.52
N ALA A 306 -3.12 -3.13 -26.20
CA ALA A 306 -3.25 -1.89 -25.42
C ALA A 306 -2.03 -0.97 -25.57
N VAL A 307 -0.88 -1.54 -25.92
CA VAL A 307 0.38 -0.80 -26.04
C VAL A 307 1.11 -1.21 -27.32
N PRO A 308 0.71 -0.66 -28.48
CA PRO A 308 1.51 -0.82 -29.68
C PRO A 308 2.88 -0.20 -29.43
N ASN A 309 3.96 -0.88 -29.85
CA ASN A 309 5.38 -0.46 -29.76
C ASN A 309 6.17 -0.88 -28.51
N GLY A 310 5.73 -1.91 -27.77
CA GLY A 310 6.57 -2.54 -26.75
C GLY A 310 6.86 -1.67 -25.52
N GLN A 311 6.07 -0.61 -25.29
CA GLN A 311 6.21 0.17 -24.06
C GLN A 311 5.80 -0.67 -22.84
N PRO A 312 6.28 -0.31 -21.64
CA PRO A 312 5.91 -0.99 -20.42
C PRO A 312 4.39 -1.03 -20.20
N VAL A 313 3.88 -2.22 -19.90
CA VAL A 313 2.46 -2.43 -19.56
C VAL A 313 2.29 -2.57 -18.04
N PHE A 314 3.34 -3.05 -17.38
CA PHE A 314 3.36 -3.30 -15.96
C PHE A 314 4.54 -2.62 -15.27
N TRP A 315 4.39 -2.49 -13.96
CA TRP A 315 5.44 -2.38 -12.97
C TRP A 315 5.71 -3.79 -12.43
N ARG A 316 6.98 -4.15 -12.24
CA ARG A 316 7.41 -5.43 -11.65
C ARG A 316 8.33 -5.14 -10.46
N LEU A 317 8.10 -5.86 -9.37
CA LEU A 317 8.98 -5.92 -8.21
C LEU A 317 9.27 -7.39 -7.93
N ALA A 318 10.55 -7.76 -7.94
CA ALA A 318 11.03 -9.05 -7.48
C ALA A 318 11.71 -8.87 -6.12
N PHE A 319 11.50 -9.83 -5.22
CA PHE A 319 12.13 -9.86 -3.90
C PHE A 319 13.41 -10.70 -3.89
#